data_AF-A0A0S8KT62-F1
#
_entry.id   AF-A0A0S8KT62-F1
#
_cell.length_a   1.000
_cell.length_b   1.000
_cell.length_c   1.000
_cell.angle_alpha   90.00
_cell.angle_beta   90.00
_cell.angle_gamma   90.00
#
_symmetry.space_group_name_H-M   'P 1'
#
loop_
_entity.id
_entity.type
_entity.pdbx_description
1 polymer ?
#
loop_
_entity_poly.entity_id
_entity_poly.type
_entity_poly.pdbx_seq_one_letter_code
_entity_poly.pdbx_strand_id
1 'polypeptide(L)'
;MSRMKKTATILVSVSVLCLLVDSYALANGGPFVIKYPNGDPAAKGVLSRLDPNLKPGRETRLRVIKEDLKVTFSREGPFGLVGKSVDGPPLANVSAEYIIENPTKEEIKVDFGFPILRGIYVDPLSMMPRPHVNVLLDTKPVNTTIISNSAIYGISRQRAREVIEKAISDETKLNGLVTFVRNSTDKTRNTARNALSSYFVDTLMWNERDAALMVEYVSLDFGKVKCYPRDRSIAGFGLGADKELNKLINENLGPLAAIGEQKATQFFTQLASRFEPKVAAAYEAIFTAWGGDVRERSVDLATGKVRPREITVEPSVLNEAANITRPSDPTIYARVDYLDPQAKISESEKASCKAILKNLPVIFTFAPMNILYYKVKFPAKSTQTLTVSYSQYAYSDTRLPSSYQLAYVVHPASLWKEFGPINLEVAVPEGVGFRGSVACSNGGVEERAVSRDNSQKGRFDIYRAVLKQKSGELYLAVDAEAWKKTGTKVAVDSSNNRVPQVVQQAKQKVSR
;
A
#
# COMPACT_ATOMS: atom_id res chain seq x y z
N MET A 1 -9.26 11.51 -81.02
CA MET A 1 -8.14 11.05 -80.15
C MET A 1 -7.60 12.23 -79.35
N SER A 2 -8.20 12.53 -78.19
CA SER A 2 -7.66 13.43 -77.17
C SER A 2 -8.67 13.48 -76.02
N ARG A 3 -8.41 12.71 -74.96
CA ARG A 3 -9.01 12.75 -73.59
C ARG A 3 -8.91 11.36 -72.95
N MET A 4 -7.69 10.84 -72.77
CA MET A 4 -7.48 9.62 -71.97
C MET A 4 -6.08 9.53 -71.35
N LYS A 5 -5.43 10.68 -71.08
CA LYS A 5 -4.07 10.72 -70.49
C LYS A 5 -3.90 11.74 -69.34
N LYS A 6 -4.97 12.18 -68.67
CA LYS A 6 -4.87 13.11 -67.53
C LYS A 6 -5.50 12.62 -66.21
N THR A 7 -5.94 11.36 -66.14
CA THR A 7 -6.56 10.79 -64.93
C THR A 7 -5.70 9.75 -64.21
N ALA A 8 -4.49 9.45 -64.71
CA ALA A 8 -3.62 8.42 -64.14
C ALA A 8 -2.52 8.96 -63.20
N THR A 9 -2.34 10.28 -63.08
CA THR A 9 -1.23 10.88 -62.30
C THR A 9 -1.67 11.56 -61.00
N ILE A 10 -2.97 11.55 -60.68
CA ILE A 10 -3.49 12.12 -59.41
C ILE A 10 -3.88 11.03 -58.39
N LEU A 11 -4.06 9.77 -58.81
CA LEU A 11 -4.42 8.68 -57.90
C LEU A 11 -3.23 7.99 -57.20
N VAL A 12 -1.99 8.25 -57.61
CA VAL A 12 -0.80 7.66 -56.97
C VAL A 12 -0.25 8.56 -55.85
N SER A 13 -0.59 9.85 -55.85
CA SER A 13 -0.11 10.80 -54.84
C SER A 13 -0.97 10.86 -53.58
N VAL A 14 -2.20 10.34 -53.60
CA VAL A 14 -3.09 10.24 -52.41
C VAL A 14 -2.89 8.92 -51.66
N SER A 15 -2.50 7.86 -52.36
CA SER A 15 -2.23 6.55 -51.73
C SER A 15 -0.88 6.48 -51.01
N VAL A 16 0.07 7.36 -51.33
CA VAL A 16 1.35 7.47 -50.59
C VAL A 16 1.25 8.40 -49.36
N LEU A 17 0.24 9.28 -49.31
CA LEU A 17 0.03 10.18 -48.17
C LEU A 17 -0.81 9.55 -47.04
N CYS A 18 -1.57 8.49 -47.32
CA CYS A 18 -2.30 7.72 -46.31
C CYS A 18 -1.53 6.52 -45.73
N LEU A 19 -0.33 6.22 -46.24
CA LEU A 19 0.52 5.10 -45.76
C LEU A 19 1.72 5.55 -44.90
N LEU A 20 1.79 6.82 -44.50
CA LEU A 20 2.85 7.35 -43.64
C LEU A 20 2.35 7.92 -42.29
N VAL A 21 1.14 7.55 -41.87
CA VAL A 21 0.61 7.86 -40.51
C VAL A 21 0.51 6.60 -39.63
N ASP A 22 1.02 5.46 -40.08
CA ASP A 22 1.37 4.33 -39.20
C ASP A 22 2.80 4.50 -38.67
N SER A 23 3.10 5.69 -38.16
CA SER A 23 4.07 5.77 -37.07
C SER A 23 3.39 5.08 -35.89
N TYR A 24 3.64 3.77 -35.77
CA TYR A 24 3.40 3.00 -34.56
C TYR A 24 3.93 3.83 -33.39
N ALA A 25 3.02 4.56 -32.76
CA ALA A 25 3.15 4.84 -31.35
C ALA A 25 3.21 3.45 -30.73
N LEU A 26 4.42 2.98 -30.43
CA LEU A 26 4.66 1.95 -29.45
C LEU A 26 4.08 2.50 -28.14
N ALA A 27 2.77 2.33 -27.97
CA ALA A 27 2.10 2.42 -26.69
C ALA A 27 2.67 1.25 -25.86
N ASN A 28 3.83 1.51 -25.25
CA ASN A 28 4.39 0.62 -24.26
C ASN A 28 3.42 0.56 -23.08
N GLY A 29 2.70 -0.57 -22.99
CA GLY A 29 1.92 -0.96 -21.82
C GLY A 29 0.45 -0.57 -21.88
N GLY A 30 -0.38 -1.45 -22.45
CA GLY A 30 -1.81 -1.47 -22.10
C GLY A 30 -2.00 -1.76 -20.60
N PRO A 31 -3.12 -1.34 -19.98
CA PRO A 31 -3.38 -1.55 -18.56
C PRO A 31 -3.50 -3.04 -18.21
N PHE A 32 -2.47 -3.60 -17.57
CA PHE A 32 -2.63 -4.82 -16.77
C PHE A 32 -3.31 -4.44 -15.45
N VAL A 33 -4.64 -4.41 -15.44
CA VAL A 33 -5.42 -4.23 -14.21
C VAL A 33 -5.85 -5.60 -13.72
N ILE A 34 -5.04 -6.20 -12.85
CA ILE A 34 -5.53 -7.33 -12.05
C ILE A 34 -6.29 -6.71 -10.87
N LYS A 35 -7.62 -6.68 -10.98
CA LYS A 35 -8.47 -6.32 -9.84
C LYS A 35 -8.40 -7.45 -8.81
N TYR A 36 -8.06 -7.13 -7.56
CA TYR A 36 -8.28 -8.06 -6.46
C TYR A 36 -9.59 -7.68 -5.76
N PRO A 37 -10.70 -8.40 -6.03
CA PRO A 37 -12.05 -7.95 -5.69
C PRO A 37 -12.33 -7.81 -4.18
N ASN A 38 -11.42 -8.26 -3.30
CA ASN A 38 -11.66 -8.36 -1.85
C ASN A 38 -10.70 -7.51 -0.97
N GLY A 39 -10.10 -6.46 -1.52
CA GLY A 39 -9.16 -5.59 -0.81
C GLY A 39 -7.75 -6.19 -0.69
N ASP A 40 -6.79 -5.35 -0.28
CA ASP A 40 -5.37 -5.69 -0.11
C ASP A 40 -5.14 -6.19 1.33
N PRO A 41 -4.71 -7.43 1.60
CA PRO A 41 -4.48 -7.85 2.98
C PRO A 41 -3.09 -8.44 3.12
N ALA A 42 -2.15 -7.62 3.56
CA ALA A 42 -0.88 -8.12 4.07
C ALA A 42 -0.64 -7.55 5.47
N ALA A 43 -0.45 -8.46 6.43
CA ALA A 43 -0.19 -8.11 7.82
C ALA A 43 1.23 -7.59 7.90
N LYS A 44 1.43 -6.52 8.66
CA LYS A 44 2.68 -5.76 8.57
C LYS A 44 3.41 -5.63 9.90
N GLY A 45 3.70 -6.81 10.45
CA GLY A 45 5.06 -7.17 10.79
C GLY A 45 5.61 -6.63 12.11
N VAL A 46 6.88 -6.93 12.33
CA VAL A 46 7.56 -6.61 13.59
C VAL A 46 7.71 -5.10 13.77
N LEU A 47 7.45 -4.62 14.98
CA LEU A 47 7.73 -3.26 15.41
C LEU A 47 9.18 -2.85 15.09
N SER A 48 9.38 -1.65 14.56
CA SER A 48 10.72 -1.06 14.45
C SER A 48 10.70 0.42 14.78
N ARG A 49 11.83 0.90 15.32
CA ARG A 49 12.11 2.33 15.36
C ARG A 49 11.93 2.91 13.96
N LEU A 50 11.30 4.06 13.85
CA LEU A 50 11.17 4.83 12.62
C LEU A 50 12.36 5.76 12.49
N ASP A 51 13.11 5.67 11.39
CA ASP A 51 14.16 6.65 11.10
C ASP A 51 13.58 7.92 10.45
N PRO A 52 14.35 9.01 10.34
CA PRO A 52 13.89 10.21 9.67
C PRO A 52 13.45 9.93 8.23
N ASN A 53 14.06 8.96 7.55
CA ASN A 53 13.72 8.56 6.18
C ASN A 53 12.45 7.72 6.06
N LEU A 54 11.70 7.54 7.15
CA LEU A 54 10.51 6.69 7.25
C LEU A 54 10.79 5.21 7.00
N LYS A 55 12.04 4.79 7.10
CA LYS A 55 12.50 3.41 7.04
C LYS A 55 12.56 2.83 8.45
N PRO A 56 12.51 1.50 8.60
CA PRO A 56 12.80 0.90 9.88
C PRO A 56 14.28 1.16 10.21
N GLY A 57 14.52 1.83 11.34
CA GLY A 57 15.82 2.18 11.86
C GLY A 57 16.35 1.14 12.85
N ARG A 58 17.67 1.02 12.93
CA ARG A 58 18.32 0.14 13.90
C ARG A 58 18.10 0.65 15.33
N GLU A 59 17.64 -0.22 16.23
CA GLU A 59 17.55 0.07 17.66
C GLU A 59 18.57 -0.78 18.43
N THR A 60 19.39 -0.12 19.24
CA THR A 60 20.55 -0.72 19.91
C THR A 60 20.56 -0.51 21.42
N ARG A 61 19.65 0.33 21.92
CA ARG A 61 19.58 0.78 23.32
C ARG A 61 18.52 0.00 24.10
N LEU A 62 17.47 -0.46 23.43
CA LEU A 62 16.42 -1.32 23.98
C LEU A 62 16.61 -2.78 23.56
N ARG A 63 16.06 -3.69 24.36
CA ARG A 63 16.10 -5.13 24.13
C ARG A 63 14.69 -5.69 24.08
N VAL A 64 14.32 -6.36 22.99
CA VAL A 64 13.08 -7.15 22.96
C VAL A 64 13.40 -8.52 23.55
N ILE A 65 12.82 -8.84 24.71
CA ILE A 65 13.04 -10.11 25.41
C ILE A 65 12.34 -11.25 24.67
N LYS A 66 11.13 -11.00 24.17
CA LYS A 66 10.35 -11.89 23.30
C LYS A 66 9.20 -11.11 22.64
N GLU A 67 8.66 -11.71 21.59
CA GLU A 67 7.36 -11.35 21.02
C GLU A 67 6.41 -12.54 21.17
N ASP A 68 5.21 -12.32 21.69
CA ASP A 68 4.12 -13.29 21.65
C ASP A 68 3.12 -12.87 20.57
N LEU A 69 3.19 -13.54 19.41
CA LEU A 69 2.37 -13.27 18.23
C LEU A 69 1.17 -14.22 18.20
N LYS A 70 -0.04 -13.67 18.33
CA LYS A 70 -1.30 -14.41 18.29
C LYS A 70 -2.09 -14.06 17.04
N VAL A 71 -2.54 -15.08 16.32
CA VAL A 71 -3.39 -14.95 15.14
C VAL A 71 -4.64 -15.80 15.32
N THR A 72 -5.82 -15.20 15.23
CA THR A 72 -7.10 -15.93 15.31
C THR A 72 -7.92 -15.69 14.05
N PHE A 73 -8.21 -16.76 13.30
CA PHE A 73 -9.09 -16.70 12.14
C PHE A 73 -10.55 -16.85 12.59
N SER A 74 -11.40 -15.91 12.19
CA SER A 74 -12.80 -15.80 12.61
C SER A 74 -13.71 -15.40 11.45
N ARG A 75 -15.01 -15.68 11.58
CA ARG A 75 -16.03 -15.33 10.58
C ARG A 75 -16.64 -13.95 10.81
N GLU A 76 -16.30 -13.28 11.92
CA GLU A 76 -16.84 -11.97 12.21
C GLU A 76 -16.37 -10.96 11.18
N GLY A 77 -17.32 -10.14 10.70
CA GLY A 77 -16.97 -8.93 9.97
C GLY A 77 -16.34 -7.90 10.92
N PRO A 78 -15.67 -6.88 10.38
CA PRO A 78 -15.31 -5.71 11.17
C PRO A 78 -16.58 -5.12 11.81
N PHE A 79 -16.45 -4.62 13.04
CA PHE A 79 -17.54 -3.95 13.77
C PHE A 79 -18.73 -4.83 14.18
N GLY A 80 -18.61 -6.17 14.16
CA GLY A 80 -19.71 -7.05 14.57
C GLY A 80 -20.92 -6.99 13.63
N LEU A 81 -20.78 -6.38 12.45
CA LEU A 81 -21.76 -6.52 11.38
C LEU A 81 -21.63 -7.93 10.81
N VAL A 82 -22.42 -8.86 11.36
CA VAL A 82 -22.63 -10.21 10.84
C VAL A 82 -23.41 -10.08 9.52
N GLY A 83 -22.68 -9.73 8.45
CA GLY A 83 -23.23 -9.34 7.15
C GLY A 83 -22.86 -10.29 6.01
N LYS A 84 -23.49 -11.47 6.01
CA LYS A 84 -24.03 -12.20 4.84
C LYS A 84 -23.17 -13.00 3.85
N SER A 85 -21.84 -12.99 3.86
CA SER A 85 -21.12 -13.94 2.98
C SER A 85 -20.62 -15.16 3.76
N VAL A 86 -21.38 -16.26 3.72
CA VAL A 86 -20.92 -17.59 4.19
C VAL A 86 -19.62 -18.00 3.48
N ASP A 87 -19.41 -17.46 2.27
CA ASP A 87 -18.31 -17.73 1.35
C ASP A 87 -17.16 -16.69 1.39
N GLY A 88 -17.24 -15.72 2.30
CA GLY A 88 -16.24 -14.66 2.42
C GLY A 88 -14.90 -15.14 3.00
N PRO A 89 -13.80 -14.43 2.70
CA PRO A 89 -12.50 -14.71 3.33
C PRO A 89 -12.58 -14.56 4.86
N PRO A 90 -11.81 -15.34 5.63
CA PRO A 90 -11.77 -15.22 7.09
C PRO A 90 -11.21 -13.88 7.52
N LEU A 91 -11.70 -13.36 8.63
CA LEU A 91 -11.06 -12.26 9.34
C LEU A 91 -10.00 -12.81 10.29
N ALA A 92 -8.73 -12.46 10.05
CA ALA A 92 -7.62 -12.71 10.96
C ALA A 92 -7.45 -11.56 11.95
N ASN A 93 -7.67 -11.85 13.23
CA ASN A 93 -7.32 -10.96 14.34
C ASN A 93 -5.88 -11.24 14.76
N VAL A 94 -5.01 -10.25 14.65
CA VAL A 94 -3.58 -10.32 14.95
C VAL A 94 -3.31 -9.50 16.21
N SER A 95 -2.56 -10.06 17.14
CA SER A 95 -2.04 -9.36 18.32
C SER A 95 -0.58 -9.75 18.53
N ALA A 96 0.31 -8.76 18.50
CA ALA A 96 1.73 -8.93 18.79
C ALA A 96 2.06 -8.23 20.10
N GLU A 97 2.48 -9.01 21.11
CA GLU A 97 2.90 -8.51 22.41
C GLU A 97 4.42 -8.56 22.53
N TYR A 98 5.05 -7.41 22.66
CA TYR A 98 6.50 -7.25 22.79
C TYR A 98 6.85 -6.97 24.24
N ILE A 99 7.64 -7.84 24.87
CA ILE A 99 8.23 -7.56 26.18
C ILE A 99 9.57 -6.86 25.94
N ILE A 100 9.62 -5.56 26.25
CA ILE A 100 10.75 -4.69 25.93
C ILE A 100 11.41 -4.21 27.22
N GLU A 101 12.71 -4.41 27.33
CA GLU A 101 13.52 -3.94 28.43
C GLU A 101 14.35 -2.72 27.98
N ASN A 102 14.41 -1.71 28.85
CA ASN A 102 15.43 -0.67 28.82
C ASN A 102 16.54 -1.03 29.83
N PRO A 103 17.66 -1.62 29.38
CA PRO A 103 18.77 -1.97 30.26
C PRO A 103 19.63 -0.77 30.66
N THR A 104 19.38 0.43 30.14
CA THR A 104 20.21 1.61 30.39
C THR A 104 19.86 2.30 31.71
N LYS A 105 20.68 3.29 32.11
CA LYS A 105 20.43 4.12 33.30
C LYS A 105 19.59 5.37 32.99
N GLU A 106 19.17 5.55 31.75
CA GLU A 106 18.48 6.75 31.27
C GLU A 106 17.12 6.39 30.68
N GLU A 107 16.18 7.34 30.67
CA GLU A 107 14.94 7.19 29.93
C GLU A 107 15.23 7.19 28.43
N ILE A 108 14.68 6.21 27.71
CA ILE A 108 14.78 6.15 26.25
C ILE A 108 13.43 6.55 25.64
N LYS A 109 13.48 7.53 24.75
CA LYS A 109 12.35 7.91 23.89
C LYS A 109 12.56 7.29 22.50
N VAL A 110 11.53 6.62 22.00
CA VAL A 110 11.57 5.98 20.68
C VAL A 110 10.35 6.40 19.86
N ASP A 111 10.63 6.82 18.64
CA ASP A 111 9.69 6.95 17.55
C ASP A 111 9.52 5.59 16.89
N PHE A 112 8.35 4.97 17.01
CA PHE A 112 8.05 3.69 16.37
C PHE A 112 7.25 3.89 15.09
N GLY A 113 7.54 3.04 14.11
CA GLY A 113 6.77 2.88 12.90
C GLY A 113 6.22 1.46 12.81
N PHE A 114 4.96 1.35 12.40
CA PHE A 114 4.34 0.09 12.06
C PHE A 114 3.66 0.27 10.70
N PRO A 115 4.19 -0.33 9.61
CA PRO A 115 3.64 -0.11 8.29
C PRO A 115 2.24 -0.74 8.21
N ILE A 116 1.33 -0.09 7.50
CA ILE A 116 -0.04 -0.54 7.27
C ILE A 116 -0.25 -0.53 5.76
N LEU A 117 -0.48 -1.71 5.18
CA LEU A 117 -1.05 -1.75 3.83
C LEU A 117 -2.53 -1.42 3.90
N ARG A 118 -3.05 -0.82 2.83
CA ARG A 118 -4.50 -0.66 2.67
C ARG A 118 -5.16 -2.01 2.97
N GLY A 119 -6.26 -2.03 3.74
CA GLY A 119 -7.00 -3.25 4.08
C GLY A 119 -7.16 -3.60 5.57
N ILE A 120 -6.46 -2.91 6.48
CA ILE A 120 -6.87 -2.88 7.90
C ILE A 120 -8.10 -1.96 8.01
N TYR A 121 -9.28 -2.49 7.65
CA TYR A 121 -10.58 -1.84 7.65
C TYR A 121 -10.56 -0.34 7.41
N VAL A 122 -10.34 -0.04 6.14
CA VAL A 122 -10.58 1.26 5.58
C VAL A 122 -11.69 1.07 4.56
N ASP A 123 -12.76 1.87 4.63
CA ASP A 123 -13.74 1.99 3.55
C ASP A 123 -12.95 2.12 2.23
N PRO A 124 -13.24 1.34 1.17
CA PRO A 124 -12.57 1.49 -0.13
C PRO A 124 -12.60 2.93 -0.67
N LEU A 125 -13.50 3.77 -0.14
CA LEU A 125 -13.63 5.19 -0.42
C LEU A 125 -12.99 6.12 0.61
N SER A 126 -12.35 5.62 1.65
CA SER A 126 -11.71 6.48 2.64
C SER A 126 -10.19 6.35 2.52
N MET A 127 -9.51 7.45 2.20
CA MET A 127 -8.06 7.51 2.37
C MET A 127 -7.67 7.66 3.85
N MET A 128 -8.66 7.84 4.74
CA MET A 128 -8.48 8.17 6.17
C MET A 128 -9.70 7.84 7.06
N PRO A 129 -9.98 6.58 7.40
CA PRO A 129 -10.52 6.25 8.71
C PRO A 129 -9.37 5.70 9.55
N ARG A 130 -9.41 5.93 10.87
CA ARG A 130 -8.41 5.36 11.78
C ARG A 130 -8.40 3.85 11.57
N PRO A 131 -7.28 3.23 11.12
CA PRO A 131 -7.24 1.79 10.98
C PRO A 131 -7.51 1.21 12.36
N HIS A 132 -8.18 0.06 12.43
CA HIS A 132 -8.43 -0.63 13.69
C HIS A 132 -7.15 -1.26 14.23
N VAL A 133 -6.14 -0.43 14.48
CA VAL A 133 -4.91 -0.82 15.16
C VAL A 133 -4.96 -0.19 16.54
N ASN A 134 -4.96 -1.04 17.55
CA ASN A 134 -4.80 -0.61 18.94
C ASN A 134 -3.34 -0.82 19.33
N VAL A 135 -2.75 0.23 19.91
CA VAL A 135 -1.40 0.19 20.48
C VAL A 135 -1.52 0.46 21.98
N LEU A 136 -1.04 -0.47 22.79
CA LEU A 136 -1.07 -0.38 24.25
C LEU A 136 0.34 -0.48 24.82
N LEU A 137 0.68 0.35 25.81
CA LEU A 137 1.88 0.22 26.64
C LEU A 137 1.44 -0.09 28.07
N ASP A 138 1.81 -1.26 28.59
CA ASP A 138 1.38 -1.77 29.89
C ASP A 138 -0.15 -1.64 30.06
N THR A 139 -0.90 -2.08 29.05
CA THR A 139 -2.38 -1.98 28.92
C THR A 139 -2.96 -0.59 28.64
N LYS A 140 -2.15 0.48 28.71
CA LYS A 140 -2.63 1.85 28.47
C LYS A 140 -2.56 2.21 26.99
N PRO A 141 -3.63 2.80 26.40
CA PRO A 141 -3.60 3.27 25.02
C PRO A 141 -2.46 4.25 24.76
N VAL A 142 -1.78 4.07 23.63
CA VAL A 142 -0.76 5.00 23.12
C VAL A 142 -1.38 5.87 22.03
N ASN A 143 -1.09 7.16 22.05
CA ASN A 143 -1.52 8.06 20.98
C ASN A 143 -0.77 7.72 19.68
N THR A 144 -1.54 7.42 18.63
CA THR A 144 -1.01 7.07 17.31
C THR A 144 -1.42 8.09 16.25
N THR A 145 -0.52 8.33 15.31
CA THR A 145 -0.77 9.14 14.11
C THR A 145 -0.54 8.27 12.87
N ILE A 146 -1.33 8.46 11.81
CA ILE A 146 -1.12 7.75 10.55
C ILE A 146 -0.37 8.68 9.61
N ILE A 147 0.83 8.29 9.20
CA ILE A 147 1.52 8.88 8.06
C ILE A 147 0.95 8.21 6.81
N SER A 148 0.06 8.90 6.11
CA SER A 148 -0.58 8.37 4.90
C SER A 148 0.42 8.21 3.76
N ASN A 149 0.13 7.31 2.82
CA ASN A 149 0.89 7.16 1.58
C ASN A 149 1.09 8.51 0.86
N SER A 150 0.05 9.37 0.81
CA SER A 150 0.14 10.72 0.26
C SER A 150 1.13 11.62 1.03
N ALA A 151 1.20 11.51 2.35
CA ALA A 151 2.19 12.23 3.16
C ALA A 151 3.61 11.69 2.90
N ILE A 152 3.78 10.38 2.77
CA ILE A 152 5.07 9.76 2.40
C ILE A 152 5.53 10.24 1.03
N TYR A 153 4.62 10.31 0.06
CA TYR A 153 4.89 10.88 -1.26
C TYR A 153 5.32 12.35 -1.18
N GLY A 154 4.61 13.16 -0.37
CA GLY A 154 4.97 14.55 -0.08
C GLY A 154 6.37 14.72 0.49
N ILE A 155 6.70 13.95 1.52
CA ILE A 155 8.04 13.93 2.14
C ILE A 155 9.10 13.53 1.12
N SER A 156 8.81 12.54 0.27
CA SER A 156 9.73 12.07 -0.77
C SER A 156 9.99 13.15 -1.82
N ARG A 157 8.95 13.86 -2.27
CA ARG A 157 9.08 15.00 -3.19
C ARG A 157 9.90 16.13 -2.58
N GLN A 158 9.64 16.47 -1.31
CA GLN A 158 10.36 17.53 -0.61
C GLN A 158 11.87 17.26 -0.54
N ARG A 159 12.27 16.04 -0.17
CA ARG A 159 13.68 15.65 -0.14
C ARG A 159 14.33 15.64 -1.50
N ALA A 160 13.64 15.08 -2.50
CA ALA A 160 14.13 15.07 -3.86
C ALA A 160 14.33 16.51 -4.39
N ARG A 161 13.41 17.42 -4.05
CA ARG A 161 13.55 18.85 -4.35
C ARG A 161 14.78 19.46 -3.69
N GLU A 162 15.00 19.20 -2.41
CA GLU A 162 16.17 19.71 -1.69
C GLU A 162 17.49 19.28 -2.35
N VAL A 163 17.57 18.02 -2.78
CA VAL A 163 18.73 17.49 -3.51
C VAL A 163 18.94 18.19 -4.85
N ILE A 164 17.86 18.36 -5.63
CA ILE A 164 17.91 19.03 -6.94
C ILE A 164 18.31 20.50 -6.78
N GLU A 165 17.66 21.26 -5.89
CA GLU A 165 17.96 22.68 -5.70
C GLU A 165 19.36 22.90 -5.12
N LYS A 166 19.83 22.02 -4.23
CA LYS A 166 21.22 22.05 -3.76
C LYS A 166 22.20 21.87 -4.92
N ALA A 167 21.99 20.86 -5.78
CA ALA A 167 22.83 20.61 -6.94
C ALA A 167 22.83 21.79 -7.93
N ILE A 168 21.67 22.42 -8.15
CA ILE A 168 21.58 23.67 -8.93
C ILE A 168 22.43 24.77 -8.29
N SER A 169 22.31 24.98 -6.98
CA SER A 169 23.00 26.08 -6.29
C SER A 169 24.52 25.91 -6.20
N ASP A 170 24.99 24.66 -6.13
CA ASP A 170 26.41 24.34 -6.02
C ASP A 170 27.17 24.55 -7.34
N GLU A 171 26.48 24.63 -8.48
CA GLU A 171 27.08 24.66 -9.81
C GLU A 171 26.69 25.93 -10.58
N THR A 172 27.63 26.89 -10.66
CA THR A 172 27.37 28.24 -11.17
C THR A 172 26.77 28.29 -12.58
N LYS A 173 27.23 27.44 -13.49
CA LYS A 173 26.76 27.45 -14.88
C LYS A 173 25.34 26.90 -14.96
N LEU A 174 25.05 25.79 -14.28
CA LEU A 174 23.69 25.27 -14.14
C LEU A 174 22.75 26.29 -13.49
N ASN A 175 23.13 26.92 -12.38
CA ASN A 175 22.33 27.95 -11.73
C ASN A 175 21.96 29.10 -12.70
N GLY A 176 22.93 29.56 -13.49
CA GLY A 176 22.71 30.58 -14.51
C GLY A 176 21.68 30.16 -15.57
N LEU A 177 21.79 28.93 -16.08
CA LEU A 177 20.85 28.38 -17.06
C LEU A 177 19.45 28.15 -16.47
N VAL A 178 19.35 27.65 -15.25
CA VAL A 178 18.08 27.48 -14.52
C VAL A 178 17.41 28.83 -14.32
N THR A 179 18.16 29.83 -13.88
CA THR A 179 17.67 31.21 -13.69
C THR A 179 17.18 31.80 -15.02
N PHE A 180 17.89 31.54 -16.13
CA PHE A 180 17.46 32.00 -17.45
C PHE A 180 16.11 31.39 -17.86
N VAL A 181 15.89 30.10 -17.61
CA VAL A 181 14.60 29.45 -17.87
C VAL A 181 13.49 30.04 -16.99
N ARG A 182 13.71 30.13 -15.67
CA ARG A 182 12.72 30.65 -14.69
C ARG A 182 12.28 32.08 -14.98
N ASN A 183 13.18 32.91 -15.52
CA ASN A 183 12.92 34.32 -15.84
C ASN A 183 12.59 34.58 -17.32
N SER A 184 12.47 33.52 -18.14
CA SER A 184 12.23 33.68 -19.58
C SER A 184 10.80 34.16 -19.89
N THR A 185 10.68 34.98 -20.94
CA THR A 185 9.38 35.36 -21.52
C THR A 185 8.94 34.32 -22.55
N ASP A 186 7.68 34.36 -23.00
CA ASP A 186 7.20 33.46 -24.06
C ASP A 186 8.10 33.46 -25.32
N LYS A 187 8.71 34.62 -25.66
CA LYS A 187 9.61 34.77 -26.82
C LYS A 187 10.97 34.08 -26.64
N THR A 188 11.51 34.07 -25.42
CA THR A 188 12.86 33.53 -25.13
C THR A 188 12.84 32.15 -24.50
N ARG A 189 11.67 31.64 -24.12
CA ARG A 189 11.49 30.38 -23.40
C ARG A 189 12.12 29.19 -24.12
N ASN A 190 11.89 29.04 -25.42
CA ASN A 190 12.44 27.90 -26.18
C ASN A 190 13.97 27.93 -26.23
N THR A 191 14.57 29.11 -26.44
CA THR A 191 16.02 29.27 -26.42
C THR A 191 16.59 28.92 -25.04
N ALA A 192 15.98 29.39 -23.96
CA ALA A 192 16.41 29.08 -22.60
C ALA A 192 16.32 27.58 -22.29
N ARG A 193 15.19 26.95 -22.65
CA ARG A 193 14.97 25.51 -22.46
C ARG A 193 15.95 24.66 -23.26
N ASN A 194 16.24 25.02 -24.51
CA ASN A 194 17.20 24.31 -25.35
C ASN A 194 18.64 24.45 -24.81
N ALA A 195 19.02 25.64 -24.33
CA ALA A 195 20.33 25.85 -23.72
C ALA A 195 20.52 24.98 -22.47
N LEU A 196 19.51 24.92 -21.60
CA LEU A 196 19.53 24.05 -20.42
C LEU A 196 19.60 22.56 -20.81
N SER A 197 18.79 22.12 -21.78
CA SER A 197 18.81 20.74 -22.27
C SER A 197 20.16 20.35 -22.85
N SER A 198 20.75 21.21 -23.69
CA SER A 198 22.05 20.98 -24.31
C SER A 198 23.15 20.88 -23.26
N TYR A 199 23.08 21.70 -22.21
CA TYR A 199 24.02 21.58 -21.10
C TYR A 199 23.98 20.20 -20.41
N PHE A 200 22.77 19.68 -20.13
CA PHE A 200 22.63 18.35 -19.53
C PHE A 200 23.14 17.23 -20.45
N VAL A 201 22.85 17.31 -21.75
CA VAL A 201 23.26 16.29 -22.72
C VAL A 201 24.76 16.38 -23.02
N ASP A 202 25.25 17.55 -23.40
CA ASP A 202 26.60 17.73 -23.93
C ASP A 202 27.66 17.84 -22.83
N THR A 203 27.32 18.44 -21.69
CA THR A 203 28.27 18.66 -20.58
C THR A 203 28.14 17.60 -19.49
N LEU A 204 26.91 17.32 -19.04
CA LEU A 204 26.68 16.34 -17.97
C LEU A 204 26.46 14.91 -18.49
N MET A 205 26.46 14.70 -19.81
CA MET A 205 26.29 13.39 -20.45
C MET A 205 25.01 12.66 -20.01
N TRP A 206 23.93 13.41 -19.73
CA TRP A 206 22.62 12.82 -19.48
C TRP A 206 21.99 12.37 -20.79
N ASN A 207 21.11 11.37 -20.72
CA ASN A 207 20.27 11.06 -21.87
C ASN A 207 19.22 12.15 -22.09
N GLU A 208 18.68 12.21 -23.31
CA GLU A 208 17.71 13.24 -23.70
C GLU A 208 16.44 13.23 -22.85
N ARG A 209 16.00 12.06 -22.35
CA ARG A 209 14.79 11.94 -21.53
C ARG A 209 14.96 12.60 -20.18
N ASP A 210 16.06 12.31 -19.48
CA ASP A 210 16.37 12.91 -18.17
C ASP A 210 16.61 14.43 -18.31
N ALA A 211 17.27 14.86 -19.38
CA ALA A 211 17.44 16.29 -19.69
C ALA A 211 16.09 16.99 -19.92
N ALA A 212 15.18 16.37 -20.68
CA ALA A 212 13.83 16.88 -20.90
C ALA A 212 13.03 16.98 -19.60
N LEU A 213 13.10 15.97 -18.72
CA LEU A 213 12.48 16.02 -17.40
C LEU A 213 12.99 17.21 -16.57
N MET A 214 14.28 17.49 -16.60
CA MET A 214 14.86 18.60 -15.85
C MET A 214 14.44 19.97 -16.39
N VAL A 215 14.30 20.09 -17.71
CA VAL A 215 13.73 21.27 -18.35
C VAL A 215 12.30 21.52 -17.87
N GLU A 216 11.46 20.48 -17.78
CA GLU A 216 10.11 20.63 -17.22
C GLU A 216 10.13 20.96 -15.74
N TYR A 217 11.07 20.40 -14.96
CA TYR A 217 11.21 20.70 -13.55
C TYR A 217 11.43 22.19 -13.30
N VAL A 218 12.33 22.79 -14.07
CA VAL A 218 12.67 24.22 -13.94
C VAL A 218 11.57 25.13 -14.48
N SER A 219 10.77 24.64 -15.44
CA SER A 219 9.72 25.42 -16.09
C SER A 219 8.41 25.50 -15.30
N LEU A 220 8.22 24.63 -14.29
CA LEU A 220 6.99 24.54 -13.52
C LEU A 220 7.12 25.24 -12.16
N ASP A 221 6.02 25.87 -11.72
CA ASP A 221 5.86 26.35 -10.34
C ASP A 221 5.15 25.30 -9.50
N PHE A 222 5.88 24.70 -8.57
CA PHE A 222 5.37 23.64 -7.70
C PHE A 222 4.62 24.11 -6.45
N GLY A 223 4.45 25.43 -6.26
CA GLY A 223 3.91 26.08 -5.05
C GLY A 223 2.59 25.54 -4.49
N LYS A 224 1.52 26.34 -4.51
CA LYS A 224 0.21 25.87 -4.03
C LYS A 224 -0.41 24.90 -5.03
N VAL A 225 -1.03 23.84 -4.51
CA VAL A 225 -1.79 22.87 -5.32
C VAL A 225 -2.87 23.58 -6.14
N LYS A 226 -2.88 23.35 -7.46
CA LYS A 226 -3.82 24.00 -8.40
C LYS A 226 -5.08 23.17 -8.68
N CYS A 227 -5.01 21.86 -8.48
CA CYS A 227 -6.15 20.96 -8.57
C CYS A 227 -6.01 19.81 -7.56
N TYR A 228 -7.13 19.19 -7.17
CA TYR A 228 -7.07 18.00 -6.32
C TYR A 228 -6.75 16.77 -7.17
N PRO A 229 -5.77 15.95 -6.78
CA PRO A 229 -5.49 14.70 -7.47
C PRO A 229 -6.73 13.79 -7.48
N ARG A 230 -7.11 13.27 -8.66
CA ARG A 230 -8.29 12.38 -8.81
C ARG A 230 -8.19 11.07 -8.03
N ASP A 231 -6.97 10.67 -7.70
CA ASP A 231 -6.67 9.49 -6.91
C ASP A 231 -6.86 9.69 -5.41
N ARG A 232 -7.34 10.86 -4.98
CA ARG A 232 -7.75 11.13 -3.60
C ARG A 232 -9.25 11.02 -3.43
N SER A 233 -9.65 10.34 -2.36
CA SER A 233 -10.99 10.46 -1.81
C SER A 233 -11.20 11.84 -1.18
N ILE A 234 -12.26 12.54 -1.58
CA ILE A 234 -12.66 13.83 -1.00
C ILE A 234 -13.18 13.67 0.44
N ALA A 235 -13.60 12.47 0.83
CA ALA A 235 -14.46 12.23 2.00
C ALA A 235 -13.74 12.06 3.36
N GLY A 236 -12.39 12.08 3.43
CA GLY A 236 -11.65 11.72 4.65
C GLY A 236 -10.75 12.79 5.28
N PHE A 237 -10.50 13.90 4.60
CA PHE A 237 -9.38 14.80 4.95
C PHE A 237 -9.67 15.83 6.06
N GLY A 238 -10.92 15.93 6.53
CA GLY A 238 -11.38 17.05 7.37
C GLY A 238 -11.51 16.80 8.88
N LEU A 239 -11.55 15.56 9.35
CA LEU A 239 -11.96 15.26 10.73
C LEU A 239 -10.82 14.61 11.54
N GLY A 240 -9.80 15.43 11.88
CA GLY A 240 -8.81 15.08 12.92
C GLY A 240 -7.42 14.64 12.45
N ALA A 241 -7.08 14.89 11.19
CA ALA A 241 -5.74 14.66 10.66
C ALA A 241 -4.74 15.74 11.14
N ASP A 242 -3.51 15.31 11.43
CA ASP A 242 -2.40 16.19 11.79
C ASP A 242 -2.19 17.28 10.73
N LYS A 243 -2.18 18.56 11.15
CA LYS A 243 -2.08 19.71 10.24
C LYS A 243 -0.76 19.70 9.45
N GLU A 244 0.33 19.23 10.04
CA GLU A 244 1.62 19.15 9.37
C GLU A 244 1.61 18.04 8.31
N LEU A 245 1.04 16.87 8.63
CA LEU A 245 0.89 15.79 7.65
C LEU A 245 -0.02 16.21 6.48
N ASN A 246 -1.12 16.93 6.77
CA ASN A 246 -1.99 17.49 5.74
C ASN A 246 -1.29 18.51 4.84
N LYS A 247 -0.35 19.29 5.38
CA LYS A 247 0.49 20.18 4.57
C LYS A 247 1.38 19.36 3.65
N LEU A 248 2.09 18.36 4.18
CA LEU A 248 3.03 17.53 3.44
C LEU A 248 2.39 16.81 2.25
N ILE A 249 1.15 16.35 2.41
CA ILE A 249 0.34 15.74 1.34
C ILE A 249 0.31 16.63 0.08
N ASN A 250 0.26 17.95 0.24
CA ASN A 250 0.14 18.91 -0.85
C ASN A 250 1.47 19.51 -1.31
N GLU A 251 2.56 19.21 -0.60
CA GLU A 251 3.85 19.83 -0.83
C GLU A 251 4.40 19.44 -2.22
N ASN A 252 4.89 20.44 -2.94
CA ASN A 252 5.52 20.34 -4.26
C ASN A 252 4.65 19.72 -5.37
N LEU A 253 3.32 19.76 -5.24
CA LEU A 253 2.43 19.24 -6.27
C LEU A 253 2.08 20.27 -7.35
N GLY A 254 1.79 21.53 -6.99
CA GLY A 254 1.43 22.56 -7.98
C GLY A 254 0.49 22.07 -9.10
N PRO A 255 0.89 22.16 -10.38
CA PRO A 255 0.14 21.62 -11.51
C PRO A 255 0.28 20.10 -11.70
N LEU A 256 1.29 19.44 -11.11
CA LEU A 256 1.50 17.99 -11.20
C LEU A 256 0.41 17.18 -10.49
N ALA A 257 -0.44 17.81 -9.67
CA ALA A 257 -1.65 17.16 -9.18
C ALA A 257 -2.53 16.63 -10.33
N ALA A 258 -2.44 17.21 -11.54
CA ALA A 258 -3.13 16.76 -12.73
C ALA A 258 -2.65 15.38 -13.26
N ILE A 259 -1.45 14.94 -12.88
CA ILE A 259 -0.91 13.61 -13.24
C ILE A 259 -0.87 12.64 -12.05
N GLY A 260 -1.43 13.04 -10.90
CA GLY A 260 -1.47 12.25 -9.67
C GLY A 260 -0.19 12.32 -8.84
N GLU A 261 -0.32 12.07 -7.53
CA GLU A 261 0.78 12.24 -6.57
C GLU A 261 1.94 11.28 -6.80
N GLN A 262 1.61 10.06 -7.20
CA GLN A 262 2.59 9.00 -7.40
C GLN A 262 3.53 9.34 -8.56
N LYS A 263 2.97 9.79 -9.70
CA LYS A 263 3.78 10.21 -10.87
C LYS A 263 4.56 11.48 -10.58
N ALA A 264 3.98 12.44 -9.86
CA ALA A 264 4.73 13.59 -9.36
C ALA A 264 5.91 13.14 -8.47
N THR A 265 5.71 12.17 -7.59
CA THR A 265 6.79 11.66 -6.73
C THR A 265 7.87 10.94 -7.53
N GLN A 266 7.47 10.11 -8.48
CA GLN A 266 8.37 9.42 -9.41
C GLN A 266 9.21 10.44 -10.20
N PHE A 267 8.60 11.52 -10.66
CA PHE A 267 9.29 12.59 -11.37
C PHE A 267 10.39 13.24 -10.55
N PHE A 268 10.08 13.66 -9.33
CA PHE A 268 11.07 14.28 -8.44
C PHE A 268 12.20 13.30 -8.08
N THR A 269 11.86 12.07 -7.72
CA THR A 269 12.85 11.06 -7.29
C THR A 269 13.75 10.59 -8.44
N GLN A 270 13.20 10.43 -9.66
CA GLN A 270 13.98 10.15 -10.86
C GLN A 270 15.00 11.27 -11.12
N LEU A 271 14.58 12.53 -11.07
CA LEU A 271 15.50 13.65 -11.30
C LEU A 271 16.56 13.76 -10.21
N ALA A 272 16.16 13.69 -8.94
CA ALA A 272 17.09 13.74 -7.82
C ALA A 272 18.14 12.62 -7.89
N SER A 273 17.78 11.43 -8.41
CA SER A 273 18.71 10.31 -8.60
C SER A 273 19.89 10.64 -9.52
N ARG A 274 19.72 11.57 -10.45
CA ARG A 274 20.77 11.98 -11.38
C ARG A 274 21.87 12.79 -10.69
N PHE A 275 21.55 13.42 -9.57
CA PHE A 275 22.50 14.16 -8.73
C PHE A 275 22.99 13.30 -7.55
N GLU A 276 22.08 12.56 -6.91
CA GLU A 276 22.39 11.68 -5.80
C GLU A 276 21.69 10.32 -6.01
N PRO A 277 22.40 9.28 -6.51
CA PRO A 277 21.81 7.99 -6.86
C PRO A 277 21.03 7.30 -5.74
N LYS A 278 21.34 7.60 -4.48
CA LYS A 278 20.64 7.04 -3.31
C LYS A 278 19.18 7.51 -3.17
N VAL A 279 18.78 8.58 -3.88
CA VAL A 279 17.44 9.18 -3.82
C VAL A 279 16.46 8.51 -4.79
N ALA A 280 16.94 7.81 -5.82
CA ALA A 280 16.16 7.23 -6.93
C ALA A 280 15.00 6.33 -6.51
N ALA A 281 15.13 5.69 -5.36
CA ALA A 281 14.18 4.71 -4.87
C ALA A 281 13.53 5.16 -3.57
N ALA A 282 13.30 6.47 -3.34
CA ALA A 282 12.88 6.92 -2.01
C ALA A 282 11.63 6.18 -1.48
N TYR A 283 10.57 6.07 -2.28
CA TYR A 283 9.35 5.37 -1.86
C TYR A 283 9.51 3.83 -1.90
N GLU A 284 10.01 3.28 -3.00
CA GLU A 284 10.21 1.84 -3.17
C GLU A 284 11.20 1.30 -2.15
N ALA A 285 12.28 2.02 -1.84
CA ALA A 285 13.23 1.64 -0.81
C ALA A 285 12.65 1.80 0.61
N ILE A 286 11.72 2.74 0.85
CA ILE A 286 10.95 2.74 2.09
C ILE A 286 10.13 1.45 2.18
N PHE A 287 9.35 1.16 1.14
CA PHE A 287 8.50 -0.02 1.08
C PHE A 287 9.28 -1.34 1.21
N THR A 288 10.37 -1.50 0.46
CA THR A 288 11.29 -2.66 0.51
C THR A 288 11.96 -2.77 1.87
N ALA A 289 12.39 -1.66 2.50
CA ALA A 289 12.98 -1.72 3.83
C ALA A 289 11.99 -2.23 4.89
N TRP A 290 10.70 -2.00 4.69
CA TRP A 290 9.62 -2.56 5.51
C TRP A 290 9.18 -3.99 5.10
N GLY A 291 9.98 -4.68 4.27
CA GLY A 291 9.73 -6.06 3.84
C GLY A 291 9.12 -6.20 2.45
N GLY A 292 8.81 -5.10 1.76
CA GLY A 292 8.36 -5.14 0.37
C GLY A 292 6.97 -5.75 0.16
N ASP A 293 6.78 -6.33 -1.04
CA ASP A 293 5.50 -6.89 -1.47
C ASP A 293 5.41 -8.38 -1.15
N VAL A 294 4.74 -8.70 -0.05
CA VAL A 294 4.51 -10.08 0.38
C VAL A 294 3.32 -10.75 -0.33
N ARG A 295 2.57 -10.02 -1.17
CA ARG A 295 1.30 -10.45 -1.77
C ARG A 295 1.51 -11.47 -2.88
N GLU A 296 2.60 -11.34 -3.61
CA GLU A 296 2.96 -12.20 -4.74
C GLU A 296 3.37 -13.62 -4.33
N ARG A 297 3.38 -13.91 -3.02
CA ARG A 297 3.76 -15.22 -2.49
C ARG A 297 2.69 -15.80 -1.60
N SER A 298 2.70 -17.12 -1.50
CA SER A 298 1.77 -17.90 -0.72
C SER A 298 2.45 -19.17 -0.20
N VAL A 299 1.95 -19.72 0.91
CA VAL A 299 2.36 -21.03 1.40
C VAL A 299 1.50 -22.12 0.78
N ASP A 300 2.13 -23.17 0.28
CA ASP A 300 1.45 -24.34 -0.23
C ASP A 300 0.89 -25.19 0.94
N LEU A 301 -0.42 -25.42 0.95
CA LEU A 301 -1.10 -26.14 2.05
C LEU A 301 -0.55 -27.57 2.26
N ALA A 302 -0.19 -28.26 1.19
CA ALA A 302 0.27 -29.64 1.24
C ALA A 302 1.70 -29.72 1.80
N THR A 303 2.60 -28.86 1.32
CA THR A 303 4.04 -28.96 1.58
C THR A 303 4.56 -27.97 2.63
N GLY A 304 3.84 -26.90 2.92
CA GLY A 304 4.31 -25.79 3.77
C GLY A 304 5.38 -24.92 3.12
N LYS A 305 5.73 -25.15 1.83
CA LYS A 305 6.74 -24.35 1.12
C LYS A 305 6.14 -23.06 0.59
N VAL A 306 6.90 -21.97 0.66
CA VAL A 306 6.50 -20.69 0.06
C VAL A 306 6.76 -20.71 -1.44
N ARG A 307 5.80 -20.22 -2.22
CA ARG A 307 5.81 -20.18 -3.69
C ARG A 307 5.17 -18.88 -4.20
N PRO A 308 5.26 -18.57 -5.51
CA PRO A 308 4.41 -17.55 -6.12
C PRO A 308 2.92 -17.84 -5.89
N ARG A 309 2.14 -16.79 -5.67
CA ARG A 309 0.70 -16.89 -5.45
C ARG A 309 -0.03 -17.11 -6.78
N GLU A 310 -1.09 -17.92 -6.74
CA GLU A 310 -1.93 -18.17 -7.91
C GLU A 310 -3.33 -17.62 -7.66
N ILE A 311 -3.83 -16.84 -8.61
CA ILE A 311 -5.14 -16.21 -8.56
C ILE A 311 -5.82 -16.41 -9.90
N THR A 312 -6.85 -17.24 -9.90
CA THR A 312 -7.77 -17.43 -11.02
C THR A 312 -8.97 -16.54 -10.77
N VAL A 313 -9.21 -15.59 -11.67
CA VAL A 313 -10.40 -14.75 -11.64
C VAL A 313 -11.32 -15.20 -12.77
N GLU A 314 -12.52 -15.65 -12.41
CA GLU A 314 -13.54 -15.99 -13.41
C GLU A 314 -13.96 -14.74 -14.19
N PRO A 315 -14.03 -14.79 -15.54
CA PRO A 315 -14.39 -13.63 -16.35
C PRO A 315 -15.73 -12.98 -15.99
N SER A 316 -16.71 -13.77 -15.53
CA SER A 316 -18.02 -13.28 -15.08
C SER A 316 -17.91 -12.33 -13.88
N VAL A 317 -16.98 -12.60 -12.95
CA VAL A 317 -16.72 -11.78 -11.76
C VAL A 317 -16.09 -10.44 -12.16
N LEU A 318 -15.24 -10.42 -13.20
CA LEU A 318 -14.69 -9.18 -13.74
C LEU A 318 -15.77 -8.29 -14.36
N ASN A 319 -16.77 -8.90 -15.03
CA ASN A 319 -17.88 -8.19 -15.66
C ASN A 319 -18.89 -7.64 -14.65
N GLU A 320 -19.21 -8.38 -13.58
CA GLU A 320 -20.06 -7.88 -12.49
C GLU A 320 -19.39 -6.74 -11.71
N ALA A 321 -18.08 -6.86 -11.43
CA ALA A 321 -17.30 -5.80 -10.79
C ALA A 321 -17.09 -4.55 -11.66
N ALA A 322 -17.35 -4.64 -12.98
CA ALA A 322 -17.38 -3.48 -13.87
C ALA A 322 -18.73 -2.74 -13.81
N ASN A 323 -19.82 -3.44 -13.48
CA ASN A 323 -21.18 -2.89 -13.43
C ASN A 323 -21.58 -2.35 -12.05
N ILE A 324 -20.89 -2.74 -10.99
CA ILE A 324 -21.07 -2.14 -9.66
C ILE A 324 -20.35 -0.79 -9.63
N THR A 325 -21.11 0.29 -9.84
CA THR A 325 -20.76 1.72 -9.70
C THR A 325 -20.41 2.15 -8.27
N ARG A 326 -19.79 1.27 -7.47
CA ARG A 326 -19.04 1.69 -6.28
C ARG A 326 -17.57 1.78 -6.70
N PRO A 327 -16.86 2.89 -6.43
CA PRO A 327 -15.44 2.99 -6.71
C PRO A 327 -14.69 1.97 -5.84
N SER A 328 -14.62 0.72 -6.31
CA SER A 328 -13.73 -0.27 -5.75
C SER A 328 -12.36 0.02 -6.34
N ASP A 329 -11.48 0.48 -5.45
CA ASP A 329 -10.11 0.84 -5.75
C ASP A 329 -9.36 -0.38 -6.33
N PRO A 330 -8.84 -0.32 -7.57
CA PRO A 330 -8.15 -1.45 -8.16
C PRO A 330 -6.82 -1.73 -7.42
N THR A 331 -6.66 -2.98 -7.02
CA THR A 331 -5.61 -3.43 -6.10
C THR A 331 -4.25 -3.69 -6.78
N ILE A 332 -4.21 -3.80 -8.11
CA ILE A 332 -2.98 -3.63 -8.92
C ILE A 332 -3.03 -2.29 -9.64
N TYR A 333 -2.13 -1.40 -9.22
CA TYR A 333 -1.87 -0.13 -9.84
C TYR A 333 -0.83 -0.28 -10.94
N ALA A 334 -1.19 -0.89 -12.07
CA ALA A 334 -0.66 -0.37 -13.33
C ALA A 334 -1.38 0.96 -13.58
N ARG A 335 -1.04 2.02 -12.82
CA ARG A 335 -1.60 3.34 -13.07
C ARG A 335 -1.05 3.81 -14.40
N VAL A 336 -1.87 3.56 -15.42
CA VAL A 336 -1.77 4.16 -16.74
C VAL A 336 -1.51 5.63 -16.54
N ASP A 337 -0.49 6.15 -17.20
CA ASP A 337 -0.12 7.56 -17.21
C ASP A 337 -1.36 8.39 -17.62
N TYR A 338 -2.09 8.94 -16.65
CA TYR A 338 -3.25 9.76 -16.92
C TYR A 338 -2.93 11.21 -16.59
N LEU A 339 -3.10 12.07 -17.58
CA LEU A 339 -3.32 13.48 -17.38
C LEU A 339 -4.83 13.68 -17.20
N ASP A 340 -5.25 14.33 -16.12
CA ASP A 340 -6.64 14.78 -15.96
C ASP A 340 -6.95 15.87 -16.99
N PRO A 341 -7.79 15.60 -18.02
CA PRO A 341 -8.11 16.60 -19.03
C PRO A 341 -8.94 17.76 -18.48
N GLN A 342 -9.60 17.57 -17.34
CA GLN A 342 -10.43 18.56 -16.65
C GLN A 342 -9.67 19.33 -15.56
N ALA A 343 -8.36 19.06 -15.38
CA ALA A 343 -7.55 19.81 -14.43
C ALA A 343 -7.53 21.30 -14.78
N LYS A 344 -7.80 22.15 -13.78
CA LYS A 344 -7.81 23.62 -13.89
C LYS A 344 -6.39 24.20 -13.86
N ILE A 345 -5.58 23.78 -14.82
CA ILE A 345 -4.20 24.25 -15.06
C ILE A 345 -4.09 24.81 -16.49
N SER A 346 -3.08 25.64 -16.75
CA SER A 346 -2.91 26.26 -18.07
C SER A 346 -2.55 25.22 -19.15
N GLU A 347 -2.72 25.56 -20.43
CA GLU A 347 -2.32 24.67 -21.53
C GLU A 347 -0.80 24.43 -21.57
N SER A 348 0.01 25.41 -21.17
CA SER A 348 1.45 25.22 -21.03
C SER A 348 1.79 24.22 -19.91
N GLU A 349 1.10 24.28 -18.77
CA GLU A 349 1.26 23.31 -17.68
C GLU A 349 0.80 21.91 -18.10
N LYS A 350 -0.30 21.79 -18.85
CA LYS A 350 -0.72 20.51 -19.43
C LYS A 350 0.32 19.95 -20.39
N ALA A 351 0.92 20.80 -21.23
CA ALA A 351 1.97 20.39 -22.15
C ALA A 351 3.21 19.87 -21.39
N SER A 352 3.63 20.55 -20.33
CA SER A 352 4.70 20.07 -19.44
C SER A 352 4.33 18.75 -18.76
N CYS A 353 3.09 18.59 -18.27
CA CYS A 353 2.63 17.32 -17.71
C CYS A 353 2.69 16.17 -18.74
N LYS A 354 2.28 16.41 -19.99
CA LYS A 354 2.42 15.42 -21.08
C LYS A 354 3.87 15.08 -21.37
N ALA A 355 4.76 16.10 -21.40
CA ALA A 355 6.18 15.90 -21.61
C ALA A 355 6.82 15.10 -20.47
N ILE A 356 6.42 15.34 -19.23
CA ILE A 356 6.83 14.55 -18.07
C ILE A 356 6.40 13.09 -18.25
N LEU A 357 5.10 12.83 -18.46
CA LEU A 357 4.60 11.46 -18.64
C LEU A 357 5.27 10.72 -19.82
N LYS A 358 5.58 11.42 -20.91
CA LYS A 358 6.29 10.85 -22.07
C LYS A 358 7.71 10.40 -21.74
N ASN A 359 8.42 11.15 -20.89
CA ASN A 359 9.85 10.93 -20.63
C ASN A 359 10.11 10.15 -19.33
N LEU A 360 9.13 10.05 -18.43
CA LEU A 360 9.26 9.25 -17.22
C LEU A 360 9.40 7.76 -17.57
N PRO A 361 10.29 7.03 -16.89
CA PRO A 361 10.33 5.57 -17.02
C PRO A 361 9.00 4.98 -16.53
N VAL A 362 8.54 3.91 -17.16
CA VAL A 362 7.40 3.14 -16.63
C VAL A 362 7.91 2.30 -15.47
N ILE A 363 7.59 2.70 -14.24
CA ILE A 363 7.89 1.93 -13.04
C ILE A 363 6.56 1.44 -12.46
N PHE A 364 6.45 0.13 -12.27
CA PHE A 364 5.36 -0.45 -11.50
C PHE A 364 5.63 -0.17 -10.02
N THR A 365 4.96 0.84 -9.47
CA THR A 365 5.04 1.12 -8.04
C THR A 365 4.14 0.14 -7.30
N PHE A 366 4.67 -0.47 -6.24
CA PHE A 366 3.94 -1.40 -5.38
C PHE A 366 2.80 -0.72 -4.61
N ALA A 367 1.98 -1.54 -3.93
CA ALA A 367 0.81 -1.07 -3.20
C ALA A 367 1.08 0.15 -2.30
N PRO A 368 0.13 1.10 -2.25
CA PRO A 368 0.21 2.22 -1.32
C PRO A 368 0.30 1.73 0.13
N MET A 369 1.26 2.27 0.87
CA MET A 369 1.54 1.94 2.26
C MET A 369 1.35 3.19 3.12
N ASN A 370 0.65 3.03 4.24
CA ASN A 370 0.62 4.00 5.33
C ASN A 370 1.61 3.54 6.42
N ILE A 371 1.99 4.42 7.34
CA ILE A 371 2.76 4.06 8.52
C ILE A 371 2.00 4.54 9.75
N LEU A 372 1.68 3.62 10.66
CA LEU A 372 1.25 3.98 12.01
C LEU A 372 2.47 4.42 12.80
N TYR A 373 2.45 5.66 13.22
CA TYR A 373 3.51 6.32 13.94
C TYR A 373 3.07 6.60 15.38
N TYR A 374 3.96 6.35 16.33
CA TYR A 374 3.72 6.69 17.74
C TYR A 374 5.02 6.82 18.52
N LYS A 375 4.96 7.57 19.62
CA LYS A 375 6.09 7.81 20.53
C LYS A 375 5.89 7.04 21.82
N VAL A 376 6.92 6.31 22.25
CA VAL A 376 6.94 5.59 23.52
C VAL A 376 8.16 6.03 24.34
N LYS A 377 7.98 6.04 25.66
CA LYS A 377 9.07 6.27 26.62
C LYS A 377 9.25 4.99 27.43
N PHE A 378 10.50 4.56 27.57
CA PHE A 378 10.89 3.46 28.44
C PHE A 378 11.76 4.02 29.57
N PRO A 379 11.26 4.01 30.83
CA PRO A 379 12.06 4.43 31.98
C PRO A 379 13.39 3.67 32.09
N ALA A 380 14.36 4.25 32.78
CA ALA A 380 15.61 3.57 33.06
C ALA A 380 15.36 2.25 33.81
N LYS A 381 16.06 1.17 33.42
CA LYS A 381 16.00 -0.14 34.09
C LYS A 381 14.58 -0.73 34.19
N SER A 382 13.68 -0.40 33.27
CA SER A 382 12.32 -0.95 33.26
C SER A 382 12.13 -2.02 32.21
N THR A 383 11.20 -2.93 32.47
CA THR A 383 10.60 -3.80 31.47
C THR A 383 9.14 -3.42 31.31
N GLN A 384 8.71 -3.21 30.08
CA GLN A 384 7.34 -2.86 29.73
C GLN A 384 6.83 -3.74 28.61
N THR A 385 5.51 -3.90 28.55
CA THR A 385 4.84 -4.65 27.51
C THR A 385 4.19 -3.69 26.52
N LEU A 386 4.62 -3.77 25.27
CA LEU A 386 3.98 -3.03 24.17
C LEU A 386 3.16 -4.01 23.34
N THR A 387 1.87 -3.75 23.17
CA THR A 387 0.96 -4.60 22.40
C THR A 387 0.45 -3.85 21.17
N VAL A 388 0.56 -4.47 19.99
CA VAL A 388 -0.04 -3.99 18.75
C VAL A 388 -1.06 -5.01 18.28
N SER A 389 -2.33 -4.62 18.19
CA SER A 389 -3.41 -5.51 17.75
C SER A 389 -4.23 -4.91 16.63
N TYR A 390 -4.59 -5.72 15.65
CA TYR A 390 -5.39 -5.30 14.50
C TYR A 390 -6.12 -6.49 13.86
N SER A 391 -7.04 -6.19 12.95
CA SER A 391 -7.80 -7.21 12.23
C SER A 391 -7.71 -6.97 10.73
N GLN A 392 -7.57 -8.03 9.94
CA GLN A 392 -7.56 -7.96 8.48
C GLN A 392 -8.13 -9.24 7.86
N TYR A 393 -8.75 -9.13 6.69
CA TYR A 393 -9.16 -10.33 5.96
C TYR A 393 -7.93 -11.12 5.50
N ALA A 394 -8.04 -12.44 5.45
CA ALA A 394 -7.03 -13.26 4.80
C ALA A 394 -7.22 -13.22 3.28
N TYR A 395 -6.13 -13.40 2.55
CA TYR A 395 -6.10 -13.27 1.11
C TYR A 395 -6.23 -14.61 0.40
N SER A 396 -7.09 -14.68 -0.62
CA SER A 396 -7.33 -15.92 -1.37
C SER A 396 -6.09 -16.35 -2.16
N ASP A 397 -5.90 -17.66 -2.28
CA ASP A 397 -5.00 -18.34 -3.21
C ASP A 397 -5.78 -19.50 -3.82
N THR A 398 -5.97 -19.47 -5.14
CA THR A 398 -6.94 -20.34 -5.83
C THR A 398 -6.35 -21.65 -6.31
N ARG A 399 -5.03 -21.84 -6.17
CA ARG A 399 -4.38 -23.13 -6.46
C ARG A 399 -5.02 -24.23 -5.63
N LEU A 400 -5.23 -25.41 -6.19
CA LEU A 400 -5.77 -26.54 -5.44
C LEU A 400 -4.69 -27.23 -4.59
N PRO A 401 -4.97 -27.55 -3.30
CA PRO A 401 -6.17 -27.15 -2.56
C PRO A 401 -6.19 -25.64 -2.25
N SER A 402 -7.34 -25.00 -2.49
CA SER A 402 -7.48 -23.54 -2.35
C SER A 402 -7.40 -23.11 -0.89
N SER A 403 -6.89 -21.90 -0.67
CA SER A 403 -6.58 -21.42 0.69
C SER A 403 -6.86 -19.94 0.89
N TYR A 404 -7.06 -19.55 2.14
CA TYR A 404 -7.02 -18.17 2.58
C TYR A 404 -5.75 -17.94 3.40
N GLN A 405 -5.01 -16.88 3.10
CA GLN A 405 -3.65 -16.72 3.60
C GLN A 405 -3.40 -15.37 4.26
N LEU A 406 -2.56 -15.40 5.28
CA LEU A 406 -2.00 -14.25 5.97
C LEU A 406 -0.49 -14.23 5.77
N ALA A 407 0.07 -13.08 5.44
CA ALA A 407 1.51 -12.86 5.48
C ALA A 407 1.85 -11.90 6.63
N TYR A 408 2.89 -12.19 7.40
CA TYR A 408 3.40 -11.35 8.50
C TYR A 408 4.90 -11.09 8.30
N VAL A 409 5.29 -9.82 8.20
CA VAL A 409 6.69 -9.44 7.91
C VAL A 409 7.55 -9.52 9.17
N VAL A 410 8.50 -10.45 9.21
CA VAL A 410 9.43 -10.63 10.33
C VAL A 410 10.67 -9.75 10.20
N HIS A 411 11.05 -9.35 8.98
CA HIS A 411 12.28 -8.63 8.66
C HIS A 411 12.70 -7.51 9.63
N PRO A 412 11.81 -6.60 10.09
CA PRO A 412 12.21 -5.53 10.99
C PRO A 412 12.80 -6.01 12.33
N ALA A 413 12.54 -7.25 12.77
CA ALA A 413 13.18 -7.84 13.94
C ALA A 413 14.72 -7.86 13.83
N SER A 414 15.25 -8.00 12.62
CA SER A 414 16.70 -8.02 12.36
C SER A 414 17.39 -6.68 12.62
N LEU A 415 16.62 -5.59 12.74
CA LEU A 415 17.13 -4.23 12.98
C LEU A 415 17.24 -3.92 14.48
N TRP A 416 16.84 -4.85 15.34
CA TRP A 416 17.12 -4.79 16.76
C TRP A 416 18.46 -5.45 17.06
N LYS A 417 19.32 -4.79 17.84
CA LYS A 417 20.56 -5.39 18.32
C LYS A 417 20.26 -6.69 19.09
N GLU A 418 19.26 -6.65 19.96
CA GLU A 418 18.81 -7.78 20.75
C GLU A 418 17.29 -7.94 20.60
N PHE A 419 16.92 -9.06 20.00
CA PHE A 419 15.53 -9.46 19.78
C PHE A 419 15.37 -10.92 20.20
N GLY A 420 14.37 -11.19 21.02
CA GLY A 420 14.08 -12.53 21.53
C GLY A 420 13.51 -13.47 20.46
N PRO A 421 13.04 -14.66 20.88
CA PRO A 421 12.21 -15.48 20.01
C PRO A 421 10.84 -14.82 19.78
N ILE A 422 10.22 -15.15 18.64
CA ILE A 422 8.80 -14.90 18.38
C ILE A 422 8.04 -16.18 18.69
N ASN A 423 7.19 -16.16 19.70
CA ASN A 423 6.29 -17.26 20.03
C ASN A 423 4.99 -17.06 19.27
N LEU A 424 4.79 -17.88 18.24
CA LEU A 424 3.60 -17.87 17.42
C LEU A 424 2.53 -18.78 18.03
N GLU A 425 1.31 -18.27 18.13
CA GLU A 425 0.10 -19.04 18.36
C GLU A 425 -0.93 -18.70 17.28
N VAL A 426 -1.47 -19.73 16.64
CA VAL A 426 -2.53 -19.61 15.64
C VAL A 426 -3.75 -20.39 16.10
N ALA A 427 -4.90 -19.73 16.15
CA ALA A 427 -6.20 -20.34 16.41
C ALA A 427 -7.02 -20.35 15.11
N VAL A 428 -7.48 -21.53 14.71
CA VAL A 428 -8.39 -21.73 13.58
C VAL A 428 -9.62 -22.49 14.05
N PRO A 429 -10.82 -22.25 13.49
CA PRO A 429 -12.00 -23.02 13.88
C PRO A 429 -11.76 -24.52 13.72
N GLU A 430 -12.28 -25.31 14.67
CA GLU A 430 -12.08 -26.76 14.70
C GLU A 430 -12.44 -27.41 13.36
N GLY A 431 -11.54 -28.24 12.85
CA GLY A 431 -11.70 -28.96 11.59
C GLY A 431 -11.37 -28.16 10.33
N VAL A 432 -10.90 -26.92 10.45
CA VAL A 432 -10.32 -26.17 9.33
C VAL A 432 -8.82 -26.47 9.24
N GLY A 433 -8.39 -27.06 8.13
CA GLY A 433 -6.97 -27.37 7.92
C GLY A 433 -6.09 -26.11 7.96
N PHE A 434 -4.96 -26.19 8.64
CA PHE A 434 -3.99 -25.10 8.79
C PHE A 434 -2.59 -25.51 8.31
N ARG A 435 -1.89 -24.56 7.69
CA ARG A 435 -0.47 -24.68 7.35
C ARG A 435 0.26 -23.35 7.55
N GLY A 436 1.41 -23.39 8.22
CA GLY A 436 2.36 -22.28 8.26
C GLY A 436 3.57 -22.53 7.35
N SER A 437 4.28 -21.46 6.95
CA SER A 437 5.61 -21.55 6.34
C SER A 437 6.70 -21.96 7.33
N VAL A 438 6.35 -22.06 8.61
CA VAL A 438 7.16 -22.61 9.70
C VAL A 438 6.47 -23.83 10.28
N ALA A 439 7.25 -24.79 10.76
CA ALA A 439 6.71 -25.98 11.41
C ALA A 439 5.98 -25.58 12.70
N CYS A 440 4.72 -25.99 12.82
CA CYS A 440 3.88 -25.71 13.98
C CYS A 440 3.50 -27.03 14.65
N SER A 441 3.58 -27.06 15.99
CA SER A 441 3.04 -28.16 16.80
C SER A 441 1.56 -27.94 17.09
N ASN A 442 0.77 -29.02 17.09
CA ASN A 442 -0.62 -28.97 17.53
C ASN A 442 -0.66 -28.79 19.07
N GLY A 443 -1.33 -27.73 19.53
CA GLY A 443 -1.55 -27.39 20.93
C GLY A 443 -2.85 -27.94 21.50
N GLY A 444 -3.65 -28.67 20.71
CA GLY A 444 -4.96 -29.20 21.08
C GLY A 444 -6.10 -28.27 20.68
N VAL A 445 -7.30 -28.58 21.20
CA VAL A 445 -8.52 -27.81 20.98
C VAL A 445 -8.79 -26.95 22.22
N GLU A 446 -9.08 -25.66 22.02
CA GLU A 446 -9.44 -24.73 23.08
C GLU A 446 -10.78 -24.04 22.77
N GLU A 447 -11.58 -23.76 23.81
CA GLU A 447 -12.75 -22.88 23.67
C GLU A 447 -12.33 -21.42 23.78
N ARG A 448 -12.65 -20.61 22.77
CA ARG A 448 -12.38 -19.16 22.75
C ARG A 448 -13.63 -18.37 22.41
N ALA A 449 -13.68 -17.13 22.86
CA ALA A 449 -14.71 -16.20 22.43
C ALA A 449 -14.64 -16.02 20.90
N VAL A 450 -15.77 -16.21 20.22
CA VAL A 450 -15.92 -15.98 18.77
C VAL A 450 -16.30 -14.54 18.50
N SER A 451 -16.95 -13.91 19.48
CA SER A 451 -17.48 -12.55 19.38
C SER A 451 -16.85 -11.58 20.36
N ARG A 452 -16.78 -10.31 19.94
CA ARG A 452 -16.22 -9.21 20.76
C ARG A 452 -16.92 -9.02 22.12
N ASP A 453 -18.21 -9.35 22.21
CA ASP A 453 -18.98 -9.27 23.44
C ASP A 453 -18.78 -10.49 24.36
N ASN A 454 -17.93 -11.45 23.94
CA ASN A 454 -17.68 -12.73 24.61
C ASN A 454 -18.94 -13.58 24.87
N SER A 455 -20.07 -13.27 24.21
CA SER A 455 -21.33 -13.97 24.43
C SER A 455 -21.35 -15.36 23.78
N GLN A 456 -20.53 -15.56 22.73
CA GLN A 456 -20.41 -16.83 22.02
C GLN A 456 -19.00 -17.39 22.16
N LYS A 457 -18.91 -18.67 22.54
CA LYS A 457 -17.66 -19.45 22.51
C LYS A 457 -17.68 -20.43 21.35
N GLY A 458 -16.52 -20.67 20.78
CA GLY A 458 -16.29 -21.62 19.70
C GLY A 458 -15.05 -22.43 20.01
N ARG A 459 -14.97 -23.62 19.41
CA ARG A 459 -13.82 -24.51 19.53
C ARG A 459 -12.82 -24.20 18.43
N PHE A 460 -11.56 -24.06 18.82
CA PHE A 460 -10.45 -23.73 17.93
C PHE A 460 -9.34 -24.77 18.06
N ASP A 461 -8.85 -25.25 16.92
CA ASP A 461 -7.58 -25.95 16.84
C ASP A 461 -6.44 -24.93 17.03
N ILE A 462 -5.55 -25.21 17.99
CA ILE A 462 -4.45 -24.32 18.34
C ILE A 462 -3.15 -24.86 17.77
N TYR A 463 -2.38 -24.00 17.11
CA TYR A 463 -1.08 -24.31 16.55
C TYR A 463 -0.03 -23.38 17.13
N ARG A 464 1.13 -23.92 17.50
CA ARG A 464 2.21 -23.14 18.12
C ARG A 464 3.54 -23.34 17.40
N ALA A 465 4.34 -22.28 17.32
CA ALA A 465 5.70 -22.34 16.81
C ALA A 465 6.60 -21.34 17.53
N VAL A 466 7.91 -21.55 17.48
CA VAL A 466 8.90 -20.59 17.99
C VAL A 466 9.83 -20.21 16.84
N LEU A 467 9.76 -18.96 16.39
CA LEU A 467 10.62 -18.45 15.34
C LEU A 467 11.85 -17.82 15.98
N LYS A 468 13.02 -18.36 15.62
CA LYS A 468 14.34 -17.79 16.00
C LYS A 468 14.93 -16.91 14.91
N GLN A 469 14.51 -17.10 13.66
CA GLN A 469 14.95 -16.30 12.54
C GLN A 469 14.25 -14.94 12.59
N LYS A 470 15.04 -13.87 12.57
CA LYS A 470 14.60 -12.47 12.71
C LYS A 470 14.46 -11.75 11.37
N SER A 471 14.41 -12.51 10.29
CA SER A 471 14.43 -12.00 8.92
C SER A 471 13.37 -12.71 8.09
N GLY A 472 12.87 -12.05 7.05
CA GLY A 472 11.95 -12.64 6.09
C GLY A 472 10.48 -12.47 6.48
N GLU A 473 9.68 -13.47 6.15
CA GLU A 473 8.22 -13.41 6.14
C GLU A 473 7.65 -14.73 6.72
N LEU A 474 6.55 -14.61 7.45
CA LEU A 474 5.75 -15.73 7.93
C LEU A 474 4.46 -15.79 7.12
N TYR A 475 4.17 -16.93 6.51
CA TYR A 475 2.90 -17.18 5.82
C TYR A 475 2.07 -18.18 6.60
N LEU A 476 0.79 -17.88 6.78
CA LEU A 476 -0.21 -18.71 7.44
C LEU A 476 -1.35 -18.95 6.47
N ALA A 477 -1.78 -20.19 6.28
CA ALA A 477 -2.86 -20.54 5.39
C ALA A 477 -3.88 -21.42 6.09
N VAL A 478 -5.15 -21.18 5.77
CA VAL A 478 -6.27 -22.03 6.14
C VAL A 478 -6.95 -22.57 4.89
N ASP A 479 -7.40 -23.82 4.96
CA ASP A 479 -8.11 -24.49 3.86
C ASP A 479 -9.43 -23.78 3.55
N ALA A 480 -9.59 -23.33 2.31
CA ALA A 480 -10.76 -22.54 1.93
C ALA A 480 -12.04 -23.36 1.81
N GLU A 481 -11.96 -24.64 1.46
CA GLU A 481 -13.13 -25.53 1.34
C GLU A 481 -13.66 -25.90 2.73
N ALA A 482 -12.77 -26.32 3.63
CA ALA A 482 -13.09 -26.59 5.03
C ALA A 482 -13.59 -25.32 5.72
N TRP A 483 -12.96 -24.17 5.46
CA TRP A 483 -13.45 -22.88 5.94
C TRP A 483 -14.91 -22.68 5.56
N LYS A 484 -15.26 -22.75 4.27
CA LYS A 484 -16.65 -22.55 3.79
C LYS A 484 -17.64 -23.51 4.46
N LYS A 485 -17.29 -24.80 4.61
CA LYS A 485 -18.14 -25.82 5.26
C LYS A 485 -18.48 -25.51 6.72
N THR A 486 -17.56 -24.91 7.49
CA THR A 486 -17.85 -24.55 8.90
C THR A 486 -18.97 -23.52 9.04
N GLY A 487 -19.18 -22.67 8.03
CA GLY A 487 -20.21 -21.63 8.05
C GLY A 487 -21.62 -22.16 7.87
N THR A 488 -21.76 -23.20 7.06
CA THR A 488 -23.05 -23.82 6.79
C THR A 488 -23.62 -24.47 8.04
N LYS A 489 -22.79 -25.04 8.93
CA LYS A 489 -23.23 -25.65 10.19
C LYS A 489 -23.80 -24.63 11.19
N VAL A 490 -23.11 -23.50 11.39
CA VAL A 490 -23.55 -22.46 12.34
C VAL A 490 -24.85 -21.79 11.88
N ALA A 491 -25.04 -21.61 10.58
CA ALA A 491 -26.27 -21.05 10.02
C ALA A 491 -27.51 -21.93 10.32
N VAL A 492 -27.37 -23.25 10.20
CA VAL A 492 -28.45 -24.23 10.47
C VAL A 492 -28.84 -24.22 11.94
N ASP A 493 -27.87 -24.25 12.87
CA ASP A 493 -28.14 -24.24 14.31
C ASP A 493 -28.79 -22.93 14.78
N SER A 494 -28.39 -21.79 14.21
CA SER A 494 -28.99 -20.49 14.53
C SER A 494 -30.43 -20.34 14.01
N SER A 495 -30.78 -21.01 12.91
CA SER A 495 -32.15 -21.02 12.37
C SER A 495 -33.11 -21.91 13.18
N ASN A 496 -32.61 -22.98 13.81
CA ASN A 496 -33.42 -23.87 14.64
C ASN A 496 -33.73 -23.30 16.04
N ASN A 497 -32.93 -22.34 16.53
CA ASN A 497 -33.16 -21.71 17.84
C ASN A 497 -33.97 -20.40 17.80
N ARG A 498 -34.48 -20.00 16.61
CA ARG A 498 -35.37 -18.83 16.45
C ARG A 498 -36.82 -19.23 16.14
N VAL A 499 -37.38 -20.21 16.84
CA VAL A 499 -38.83 -20.20 17.06
C VAL A 499 -39.08 -19.15 18.14
N PRO A 500 -39.79 -18.04 17.87
CA PRO A 500 -40.10 -17.07 18.91
C PRO A 500 -40.91 -17.76 20.00
N GLN A 501 -40.47 -17.69 21.27
CA GLN A 501 -41.26 -18.12 22.43
C GLN A 501 -42.67 -17.47 22.46
N VAL A 502 -42.87 -16.40 21.70
CA VAL A 502 -44.17 -15.76 21.46
C VAL A 502 -45.19 -16.70 20.79
N VAL A 503 -44.78 -17.66 19.97
CA VAL A 503 -45.70 -18.60 19.30
C VAL A 503 -46.09 -19.77 20.22
N GLN A 504 -45.25 -20.17 21.16
CA GLN A 504 -45.62 -21.18 22.18
C GLN A 504 -46.56 -20.61 23.25
N GLN A 505 -46.43 -19.34 23.63
CA GLN A 505 -47.39 -18.70 24.55
C GLN A 505 -48.74 -18.40 23.89
N ALA A 506 -48.80 -18.21 22.57
CA ALA A 506 -50.06 -18.05 21.84
C ALA A 506 -50.87 -19.37 21.77
N LYS A 507 -50.22 -20.53 21.74
CA LYS A 507 -50.92 -21.84 21.73
C LYS A 507 -51.45 -22.29 23.10
N GLN A 508 -50.93 -21.75 24.21
CA GLN A 508 -51.47 -22.02 25.54
C GLN A 508 -52.64 -21.09 25.95
N LYS A 509 -52.92 -20.03 25.19
CA LYS A 509 -54.03 -19.10 25.45
C LYS A 509 -55.31 -19.36 24.65
N VAL A 510 -55.33 -20.36 23.78
CA VAL A 510 -56.52 -20.75 22.99
C VAL A 510 -57.22 -21.99 23.57
N SER A 511 -56.75 -22.52 24.70
CA SER A 511 -57.34 -23.68 25.39
C SER A 511 -57.79 -23.38 26.83
N ARG A 512 -58.20 -22.14 27.13
CA ARG A 512 -58.96 -21.81 28.33
C ARG A 512 -60.13 -20.89 28.00
#